data_AF-A0A6S6T852-F1
#
_entry.id   AF-A0A6S6T852-F1
#
_cell.length_a   1.000
_cell.length_b   1.000
_cell.length_c   1.000
_cell.angle_alpha   90.00
_cell.angle_beta   90.00
_cell.angle_gamma   90.00
#
_symmetry.space_group_name_H-M   'P 1'
#
loop_
_entity.id
_entity.type
_entity.pdbx_description
1 polymer ?
#
loop_
_entity_poly.entity_id
_entity_poly.type
_entity_poly.pdbx_seq_one_letter_code
_entity_poly.pdbx_strand_id
1 'polypeptide(L)'
;MKKILPLLIFAFISTQAQVLDAIAIDVEGEPITTLEIQAVQQKLKMSKQAAVETLIKDRLEKSAIKKANIVISREEVQAKVNAIAASKGLSEAKMRELLTQKGLTWSTYIEQLTTEMKKERFFQEVILSTIDRPSDDELENYYNTHKEAFSNAVRQMSLVAYKSDSAMALQQAMSNPMQPTQGVSKENILASSNEMSPALLNLIDNTSINTFTKPVKTAQGFMAYYVKSKGSGQTGFAAVKNAVAARWVQEQRIQAGQDFLNKLKSNAKIRVIRL
;
A
#
# COMPACT_ATOMS: atom_id res chain seq x y z
N MET A 1 67.73 11.54 -58.84
CA MET A 1 67.71 11.07 -57.43
C MET A 1 67.44 12.25 -56.50
N LYS A 2 66.25 12.36 -55.91
CA LYS A 2 65.99 13.24 -54.75
C LYS A 2 65.08 12.48 -53.80
N LYS A 3 65.57 12.29 -52.57
CA LYS A 3 65.06 11.40 -51.53
C LYS A 3 63.79 11.99 -50.90
N ILE A 4 62.77 11.17 -50.73
CA ILE A 4 61.53 11.51 -50.03
C ILE A 4 61.75 11.20 -48.54
N LEU A 5 61.55 12.20 -47.69
CA LEU A 5 61.55 12.08 -46.23
C LEU A 5 60.10 11.86 -45.75
N PRO A 6 59.76 10.77 -45.04
CA PRO A 6 58.41 10.65 -44.48
C PRO A 6 58.35 11.39 -43.14
N LEU A 7 57.43 12.35 -43.07
CA LEU A 7 57.05 13.07 -41.86
C LEU A 7 56.21 12.13 -40.97
N LEU A 8 56.74 11.77 -39.81
CA LEU A 8 56.09 10.91 -38.83
C LEU A 8 55.07 11.75 -38.02
N ILE A 9 53.80 11.70 -38.42
CA ILE A 9 52.69 12.34 -37.69
C ILE A 9 52.35 11.47 -36.49
N PHE A 10 52.81 11.88 -35.31
CA PHE A 10 52.45 11.26 -34.03
C PHE A 10 51.09 11.78 -33.58
N ALA A 11 50.02 11.07 -33.91
CA ALA A 11 48.67 11.37 -33.43
C ALA A 11 48.56 10.99 -31.94
N PHE A 12 48.56 12.00 -31.07
CA PHE A 12 48.22 11.85 -29.65
C PHE A 12 46.72 11.50 -29.54
N ILE A 13 46.40 10.21 -29.64
CA ILE A 13 45.08 9.69 -29.26
C ILE A 13 45.05 9.72 -27.73
N SER A 14 44.54 10.81 -27.16
CA SER A 14 44.28 10.90 -25.72
C SER A 14 43.07 10.04 -25.41
N THR A 15 43.30 8.79 -25.04
CA THR A 15 42.28 7.94 -24.42
C THR A 15 41.93 8.52 -23.06
N GLN A 16 40.89 9.34 -23.00
CA GLN A 16 40.24 9.73 -21.75
C GLN A 16 39.58 8.48 -21.15
N ALA A 17 40.34 7.74 -20.34
CA ALA A 17 39.80 6.66 -19.53
C ALA A 17 38.87 7.29 -18.47
N GLN A 18 37.57 7.37 -18.77
CA GLN A 18 36.58 7.78 -17.80
C GLN A 18 36.51 6.70 -16.70
N VAL A 19 36.89 7.07 -15.48
CA VAL A 19 36.72 6.22 -14.30
C VAL A 19 35.21 6.05 -14.08
N LEU A 20 34.65 4.95 -14.59
CA LEU A 20 33.21 4.68 -14.60
C LEU A 20 32.64 4.40 -13.19
N ASP A 21 33.47 3.87 -12.29
CA ASP A 21 33.07 3.49 -10.92
C ASP A 21 33.82 4.29 -9.86
N ALA A 22 33.63 5.61 -9.92
CA ALA A 22 34.27 6.56 -9.03
C ALA A 22 33.34 6.88 -7.85
N ILE A 23 33.87 6.98 -6.62
CA ILE A 23 33.08 7.47 -5.48
C ILE A 23 32.66 8.92 -5.77
N ALA A 24 31.35 9.14 -5.81
CA ALA A 24 30.72 10.43 -6.09
C ALA A 24 30.35 11.16 -4.80
N ILE A 25 29.77 10.43 -3.84
CA ILE A 25 29.28 10.98 -2.56
C ILE A 25 29.63 9.99 -1.45
N ASP A 26 29.96 10.51 -0.28
CA ASP A 26 30.12 9.75 0.98
C ASP A 26 28.99 10.17 1.95
N VAL A 27 28.20 9.19 2.41
CA VAL A 27 27.07 9.41 3.32
C VAL A 27 27.30 8.60 4.59
N GLU A 28 27.66 9.27 5.69
CA GLU A 28 27.96 8.59 6.98
C GLU A 28 29.05 7.50 6.85
N GLY A 29 30.00 7.65 5.93
CA GLY A 29 31.04 6.66 5.66
C GLY A 29 30.65 5.58 4.62
N GLU A 30 29.41 5.59 4.11
CA GLU A 30 28.96 4.70 3.05
C GLU A 30 29.09 5.40 1.68
N PRO A 31 29.88 4.86 0.74
CA PRO A 31 30.06 5.48 -0.57
C PRO A 31 28.83 5.28 -1.47
N ILE A 32 28.62 6.27 -2.33
CA ILE A 32 27.74 6.22 -3.50
C ILE A 32 28.62 6.48 -4.73
N THR A 33 28.60 5.56 -5.69
CA THR A 33 29.44 5.69 -6.90
C THR A 33 28.71 6.31 -8.08
N THR A 34 29.47 6.82 -9.06
CA THR A 34 28.94 7.32 -10.33
C THR A 34 28.16 6.27 -11.09
N LEU A 35 28.60 5.01 -11.02
CA LEU A 35 27.94 3.87 -11.66
C LEU A 35 26.56 3.59 -11.03
N GLU A 36 26.46 3.64 -9.70
CA GLU A 36 25.19 3.48 -8.99
C GLU A 36 24.18 4.57 -9.36
N ILE A 37 24.63 5.83 -9.42
CA ILE A 37 23.79 6.97 -9.82
C ILE A 37 23.23 6.72 -11.23
N GLN A 38 24.09 6.37 -12.19
CA GLN A 38 23.68 6.08 -13.56
C GLN A 38 22.70 4.90 -13.65
N ALA A 39 22.97 3.83 -12.90
CA ALA A 39 22.11 2.65 -12.87
C ALA A 39 20.70 2.99 -12.34
N VAL A 40 20.60 3.80 -11.28
CA VAL A 40 19.32 4.28 -10.74
C VAL A 40 18.60 5.19 -11.73
N GLN A 41 19.32 6.12 -12.38
CA GLN A 41 18.74 6.99 -13.41
C GLN A 41 18.10 6.18 -14.54
N GLN A 42 18.81 5.18 -15.06
CA GLN A 42 18.34 4.34 -16.17
C GLN A 42 17.17 3.45 -15.74
N LYS A 43 17.30 2.79 -14.59
CA LYS A 43 16.29 1.84 -14.08
C LYS A 43 14.96 2.52 -13.74
N LEU A 44 15.03 3.69 -13.10
CA LEU A 44 13.83 4.42 -12.64
C LEU A 44 13.43 5.58 -13.55
N LYS A 45 14.16 5.81 -14.64
CA LYS A 45 13.92 6.88 -15.62
C LYS A 45 13.80 8.26 -14.95
N MET A 46 14.76 8.59 -14.08
CA MET A 46 14.76 9.83 -13.30
C MET A 46 16.00 10.70 -13.58
N SER A 47 15.91 11.98 -13.19
CA SER A 47 17.04 12.91 -13.30
C SER A 47 18.21 12.49 -12.40
N LYS A 48 19.42 12.95 -12.74
CA LYS A 48 20.62 12.71 -11.92
C LYS A 48 20.44 13.16 -10.47
N GLN A 49 19.84 14.34 -10.28
CA GLN A 49 19.55 14.88 -8.96
C GLN A 49 18.58 13.98 -8.17
N ALA A 50 17.51 13.50 -8.79
CA ALA A 50 16.57 12.59 -8.15
C ALA A 50 17.20 11.23 -7.80
N ALA A 51 18.09 10.72 -8.67
CA ALA A 51 18.82 9.48 -8.42
C ALA A 51 19.80 9.63 -7.24
N VAL A 52 20.55 10.73 -7.21
CA VAL A 52 21.43 11.09 -6.09
C VAL A 52 20.63 11.18 -4.79
N GLU A 53 19.52 11.91 -4.77
CA GLU A 53 18.67 12.05 -3.58
C GLU A 53 18.13 10.69 -3.11
N THR A 54 17.69 9.85 -4.04
CA THR A 54 17.21 8.49 -3.74
C THR A 54 18.30 7.64 -3.10
N LEU A 55 19.53 7.71 -3.62
CA LEU A 55 20.68 6.96 -3.09
C LEU A 55 21.12 7.50 -1.72
N ILE A 56 21.13 8.81 -1.51
CA ILE A 56 21.39 9.42 -0.19
C ILE A 56 20.35 8.91 0.81
N LYS A 57 19.06 8.99 0.47
CA LYS A 57 17.98 8.48 1.32
C LYS A 57 18.19 7.01 1.69
N ASP A 58 18.49 6.14 0.71
CA ASP A 58 18.78 4.72 0.94
C ASP A 58 19.95 4.51 1.92
N ARG A 59 21.04 5.27 1.78
CA ARG A 59 22.19 5.17 2.71
C ARG A 59 21.84 5.63 4.12
N LEU A 60 21.09 6.73 4.25
CA LEU A 60 20.64 7.24 5.54
C LEU A 60 19.71 6.25 6.26
N GLU A 61 18.75 5.67 5.54
CA GLU A 61 17.86 4.65 6.07
C GLU A 61 18.64 3.41 6.54
N LYS A 62 19.56 2.90 5.71
CA LYS A 62 20.42 1.75 6.07
C LYS A 62 21.27 2.06 7.30
N SER A 63 21.86 3.24 7.38
CA SER A 63 22.66 3.68 8.52
C SER A 63 21.81 3.74 9.80
N ALA A 64 20.59 4.30 9.72
CA ALA A 64 19.68 4.37 10.85
C ALA A 64 19.24 2.97 11.34
N ILE A 65 18.90 2.06 10.43
CA ILE A 65 18.54 0.67 10.77
C ILE A 65 19.72 -0.07 11.41
N LYS A 66 20.94 0.12 10.90
CA LYS A 66 22.17 -0.45 11.51
C LYS A 66 22.35 0.09 12.94
N LYS A 67 22.22 1.40 13.15
CA LYS A 67 22.37 2.06 14.46
C LYS A 67 21.29 1.60 15.46
N ALA A 68 20.09 1.27 14.99
CA ALA A 68 18.99 0.77 15.82
C ALA A 68 19.17 -0.70 16.28
N ASN A 69 20.21 -1.41 15.81
CA ASN A 69 20.53 -2.79 16.21
C ASN A 69 19.35 -3.77 16.06
N ILE A 70 18.55 -3.61 14.99
CA ILE A 70 17.39 -4.46 14.72
C ILE A 70 17.85 -5.88 14.33
N VAL A 71 17.48 -6.86 15.14
CA VAL A 71 17.75 -8.28 14.92
C VAL A 71 16.48 -8.99 14.49
N ILE A 72 16.57 -9.84 13.47
CA ILE A 72 15.51 -10.76 13.04
C ILE A 72 16.04 -12.18 13.21
N SER A 73 15.30 -13.02 13.91
CA SER A 73 15.72 -14.41 14.13
C SER A 73 15.49 -15.27 12.87
N ARG A 74 16.19 -16.42 12.79
CA ARG A 74 16.01 -17.35 11.67
C ARG A 74 14.59 -17.91 11.62
N GLU A 75 13.99 -18.15 12.78
CA GLU A 75 12.63 -18.66 12.94
C GLU A 75 11.61 -17.66 12.40
N GLU A 76 11.81 -16.37 12.67
CA GLU A 76 10.94 -15.30 12.15
C GLU A 76 11.01 -15.21 10.62
N VAL A 77 12.22 -15.31 10.06
CA VAL A 77 12.40 -15.34 8.61
C VAL A 77 11.69 -16.56 8.01
N GLN A 78 11.87 -17.74 8.60
CA GLN A 78 11.21 -18.97 8.12
C GLN A 78 9.69 -18.87 8.22
N ALA A 79 9.15 -18.31 9.30
CA ALA A 79 7.72 -18.07 9.46
C ALA A 79 7.19 -17.14 8.36
N LYS A 80 7.92 -16.05 8.06
CA LYS A 80 7.54 -15.12 6.98
C LYS A 80 7.59 -15.79 5.61
N VAL A 81 8.61 -16.62 5.34
CA VAL A 81 8.70 -17.43 4.12
C VAL A 81 7.48 -18.33 3.96
N ASN A 82 7.12 -19.07 5.01
CA ASN A 82 5.97 -19.97 5.00
C ASN A 82 4.67 -19.22 4.75
N ALA A 83 4.49 -18.05 5.39
CA ALA A 83 3.33 -17.19 5.19
C ALA A 83 3.23 -16.67 3.73
N ILE A 84 4.36 -16.24 3.14
CA ILE A 84 4.38 -15.78 1.74
C ILE A 84 4.06 -16.95 0.79
N ALA A 85 4.63 -18.13 1.02
CA ALA A 85 4.35 -19.32 0.20
C ALA A 85 2.87 -19.71 0.29
N ALA A 86 2.32 -19.78 1.51
CA ALA A 86 0.92 -20.10 1.76
C ALA A 86 -0.05 -19.08 1.11
N SER A 87 0.27 -17.78 1.18
CA SER A 87 -0.54 -16.72 0.54
C SER A 87 -0.67 -16.88 -0.98
N LYS A 88 0.25 -17.64 -1.60
CA LYS A 88 0.28 -17.93 -3.03
C LYS A 88 -0.15 -19.37 -3.35
N GLY A 89 -0.58 -20.13 -2.35
CA GLY A 89 -0.90 -21.55 -2.51
C GLY A 89 0.29 -22.43 -2.89
N LEU A 90 1.51 -22.02 -2.53
CA LEU A 90 2.76 -22.70 -2.88
C LEU A 90 3.37 -23.38 -1.66
N SER A 91 4.09 -24.49 -1.87
CA SER A 91 5.07 -25.00 -0.91
C SER A 91 6.38 -24.21 -1.01
N GLU A 92 7.19 -24.23 0.05
CA GLU A 92 8.53 -23.62 0.03
C GLU A 92 9.38 -24.19 -1.12
N ALA A 93 9.35 -25.52 -1.30
CA ALA A 93 10.09 -26.18 -2.38
C ALA A 93 9.69 -25.62 -3.75
N LYS A 94 8.39 -25.44 -4.01
CA LYS A 94 7.91 -24.87 -5.27
C LYS A 94 8.27 -23.39 -5.41
N MET A 95 8.23 -22.64 -4.31
CA MET A 95 8.68 -21.24 -4.29
C MET A 95 10.16 -21.12 -4.65
N ARG A 96 11.02 -21.97 -4.10
CA ARG A 96 12.48 -22.01 -4.40
C ARG A 96 12.76 -22.29 -5.86
N GLU A 97 12.04 -23.25 -6.45
CA GLU A 97 12.13 -23.56 -7.88
C GLU A 97 11.78 -22.35 -8.75
N LEU A 98 10.66 -21.68 -8.45
CA LEU A 98 10.20 -20.51 -9.20
C LEU A 98 11.14 -19.31 -9.08
N LEU A 99 11.75 -19.09 -7.91
CA LEU A 99 12.74 -18.03 -7.72
C LEU A 99 14.01 -18.31 -8.53
N THR A 100 14.45 -19.57 -8.56
CA THR A 100 15.62 -20.00 -9.34
C THR A 100 15.39 -19.81 -10.83
N GLN A 101 14.20 -20.16 -11.35
CA GLN A 101 13.81 -19.90 -12.75
C GLN A 101 13.84 -18.41 -13.11
N LYS A 102 13.64 -17.52 -12.13
CA LYS A 102 13.71 -16.06 -12.28
C LYS A 102 15.12 -15.50 -12.05
N GLY A 103 16.13 -16.36 -11.90
CA GLY A 103 17.52 -15.96 -11.68
C GLY A 103 17.82 -15.46 -10.26
N LEU A 104 16.96 -15.73 -9.28
CA LEU A 104 17.19 -15.36 -7.88
C LEU A 104 17.55 -16.59 -7.04
N THR A 105 18.72 -16.55 -6.40
CA THR A 105 19.13 -17.64 -5.49
C THR A 105 18.34 -17.59 -4.18
N TRP A 106 18.21 -18.74 -3.52
CA TRP A 106 17.54 -18.80 -2.22
C TRP A 106 18.23 -17.94 -1.16
N SER A 107 19.56 -17.94 -1.12
CA SER A 107 20.33 -17.13 -0.17
C SER A 107 20.07 -15.64 -0.35
N THR A 108 20.11 -15.16 -1.61
CA THR A 108 19.82 -13.75 -1.93
C THR A 108 18.39 -13.37 -1.57
N TYR A 109 17.42 -14.26 -1.82
CA TYR A 109 16.04 -14.02 -1.42
C TYR A 109 15.89 -13.90 0.10
N ILE A 110 16.51 -14.81 0.88
CA ILE A 110 16.47 -14.77 2.34
C ILE A 110 17.13 -13.51 2.89
N GLU A 111 18.26 -13.09 2.32
CA GLU A 111 18.94 -11.85 2.71
C GLU A 111 18.08 -10.60 2.43
N GLN A 112 17.46 -10.53 1.26
CA GLN A 112 16.54 -9.45 0.89
C GLN A 112 15.32 -9.44 1.83
N LEU A 113 14.70 -10.61 2.05
CA LEU A 113 13.55 -10.73 2.96
C LEU A 113 13.91 -10.29 4.38
N THR A 114 15.06 -10.72 4.89
CA THR A 114 15.55 -10.32 6.22
C THR A 114 15.76 -8.82 6.29
N THR A 115 16.30 -8.21 5.23
CA THR A 115 16.47 -6.76 5.14
C THR A 115 15.14 -6.02 5.16
N GLU A 116 14.14 -6.48 4.40
CA GLU A 116 12.80 -5.90 4.42
C GLU A 116 12.11 -6.07 5.77
N MET A 117 12.29 -7.22 6.44
CA MET A 117 11.78 -7.43 7.80
C MET A 117 12.45 -6.48 8.82
N LYS A 118 13.76 -6.22 8.69
CA LYS A 118 14.45 -5.21 9.52
C LYS A 118 13.90 -3.82 9.31
N LYS A 119 13.63 -3.43 8.06
CA LYS A 119 12.99 -2.14 7.72
C LYS A 119 11.60 -2.04 8.34
N GLU A 120 10.79 -3.09 8.22
CA GLU A 120 9.45 -3.16 8.81
C GLU A 120 9.52 -3.00 10.34
N ARG A 121 10.37 -3.79 11.01
CA ARG A 121 10.56 -3.69 12.47
C ARG A 121 11.08 -2.33 12.91
N PHE A 122 12.08 -1.80 12.22
CA PHE A 122 12.59 -0.45 12.48
C PHE A 122 11.50 0.61 12.39
N PHE A 123 10.68 0.57 11.33
CA PHE A 123 9.58 1.51 11.17
C PHE A 123 8.58 1.41 12.33
N GLN A 124 8.25 0.20 12.78
CA GLN A 124 7.35 -0.03 13.91
C GLN A 124 7.95 0.48 15.23
N GLU A 125 9.18 0.10 15.54
CA GLU A 125 9.80 0.32 16.87
C GLU A 125 10.37 1.73 17.05
N VAL A 126 10.80 2.38 15.96
CA VAL A 126 11.52 3.67 16.03
C VAL A 126 10.69 4.83 15.49
N ILE A 127 9.81 4.60 14.51
CA ILE A 127 9.01 5.66 13.88
C ILE A 127 7.59 5.63 14.42
N LEU A 128 6.91 4.48 14.42
CA LEU A 128 5.51 4.43 14.86
C LEU A 128 5.36 4.56 16.38
N SER A 129 6.37 4.17 17.14
CA SER A 129 6.39 4.35 18.59
C SER A 129 6.39 5.82 19.02
N THR A 130 6.71 6.76 18.12
CA THR A 130 6.67 8.20 18.41
C THR A 130 5.30 8.83 18.12
N ILE A 131 4.34 8.05 17.59
CA ILE A 131 3.00 8.53 17.30
C ILE A 131 2.13 8.23 18.52
N ASP A 132 1.77 9.27 19.25
CA ASP A 132 0.85 9.15 20.37
C ASP A 132 -0.56 8.77 19.88
N ARG A 133 -1.30 8.09 20.76
CA ARG A 133 -2.71 7.80 20.49
C ARG A 133 -3.47 9.13 20.47
N PRO A 134 -4.24 9.41 19.41
CA PRO A 134 -4.95 10.69 19.30
C PRO A 134 -6.04 10.75 20.36
N SER A 135 -6.22 11.93 20.93
CA SER A 135 -7.36 12.28 21.78
C SER A 135 -8.64 12.45 20.95
N ASP A 136 -9.78 12.41 21.62
CA ASP A 136 -11.07 12.62 20.96
C ASP A 136 -11.16 14.02 20.32
N ASP A 137 -10.62 15.04 20.98
CA ASP A 137 -10.58 16.42 20.48
C ASP A 137 -9.73 16.56 19.20
N GLU A 138 -8.59 15.87 19.14
CA GLU A 138 -7.74 15.84 17.93
C GLU A 138 -8.44 15.17 16.76
N LEU A 139 -9.14 14.06 17.01
CA LEU A 139 -9.92 13.37 16.00
C LEU A 139 -11.12 14.20 15.54
N GLU A 140 -11.77 14.93 16.44
CA GLU A 140 -12.87 15.84 16.09
C GLU A 140 -12.37 17.04 15.26
N ASN A 141 -11.24 17.64 15.63
CA ASN A 141 -10.59 18.70 14.86
C ASN A 141 -10.16 18.20 13.46
N TYR A 142 -9.61 17.00 13.40
CA TYR A 142 -9.26 16.36 12.14
C TYR A 142 -10.48 16.08 11.27
N TYR A 143 -11.58 15.57 11.85
CA TYR A 143 -12.87 15.43 11.16
C TYR A 143 -13.36 16.77 10.61
N ASN A 144 -13.29 17.83 11.42
CA ASN A 144 -13.79 19.15 11.05
C ASN A 144 -13.00 19.80 9.89
N THR A 145 -11.70 19.53 9.79
CA THR A 145 -10.84 20.00 8.70
C THR A 145 -10.90 19.13 7.44
N HIS A 146 -11.41 17.90 7.56
CA HIS A 146 -11.47 16.92 6.48
C HIS A 146 -12.90 16.41 6.22
N LYS A 147 -13.94 17.22 6.50
CA LYS A 147 -15.35 16.81 6.43
C LYS A 147 -15.73 16.18 5.08
N GLU A 148 -15.19 16.70 3.98
CA GLU A 148 -15.43 16.17 2.63
C GLU A 148 -14.96 14.71 2.47
N ALA A 149 -13.91 14.30 3.20
CA ALA A 149 -13.44 12.92 3.19
C ALA A 149 -14.36 11.95 3.96
N PHE A 150 -15.26 12.50 4.78
CA PHE A 150 -16.19 11.79 5.66
C PHE A 150 -17.65 12.15 5.40
N SER A 151 -17.92 12.86 4.30
CA SER A 151 -19.24 13.40 3.91
C SER A 151 -20.23 12.31 3.51
N ASN A 152 -19.74 11.09 3.24
CA ASN A 152 -20.56 9.90 3.10
C ASN A 152 -21.05 9.46 4.49
N ALA A 153 -22.10 10.14 4.99
CA ALA A 153 -22.75 9.78 6.24
C ALA A 153 -23.10 8.28 6.25
N VAL A 154 -22.70 7.59 7.32
CA VAL A 154 -23.12 6.20 7.54
C VAL A 154 -24.64 6.22 7.71
N ARG A 155 -25.34 5.73 6.69
CA ARG A 155 -26.80 5.63 6.69
C ARG A 155 -27.20 4.27 7.22
N GLN A 156 -27.98 4.25 8.28
CA GLN A 156 -28.69 3.04 8.68
C GLN A 156 -29.90 2.85 7.78
N MET A 157 -30.07 1.65 7.25
CA MET A 157 -31.14 1.29 6.34
C MET A 157 -31.91 0.12 6.94
N SER A 158 -33.24 0.28 7.03
CA SER A 158 -34.12 -0.82 7.40
C SER A 158 -34.62 -1.50 6.13
N LEU A 159 -34.28 -2.78 5.98
CA LEU A 159 -34.56 -3.57 4.80
C LEU A 159 -35.30 -4.86 5.20
N VAL A 160 -36.00 -5.46 4.24
CA VAL A 160 -36.42 -6.86 4.33
C VAL A 160 -35.82 -7.60 3.15
N ALA A 161 -34.91 -8.54 3.42
CA ALA A 161 -34.36 -9.40 2.39
C ALA A 161 -35.34 -10.53 2.09
N TYR A 162 -35.67 -10.69 0.81
CA TYR A 162 -36.42 -11.81 0.27
C TYR A 162 -35.43 -12.69 -0.48
N LYS A 163 -35.32 -13.95 -0.07
CA LYS A 163 -34.38 -14.92 -0.66
C LYS A 163 -35.14 -16.12 -1.19
N SER A 164 -34.76 -16.61 -2.37
CA SER A 164 -35.36 -17.81 -2.98
C SER A 164 -34.43 -18.43 -3.99
N ASP A 165 -34.48 -19.76 -4.15
CA ASP A 165 -33.78 -20.44 -5.25
C ASP A 165 -34.50 -20.27 -6.61
N SER A 166 -35.74 -19.76 -6.61
CA SER A 166 -36.56 -19.57 -7.81
C SER A 166 -36.86 -18.09 -8.07
N ALA A 167 -36.46 -17.60 -9.24
CA ALA A 167 -36.75 -16.24 -9.68
C ALA A 167 -38.26 -15.96 -9.76
N MET A 168 -39.06 -16.94 -10.20
CA MET A 168 -40.51 -16.80 -10.31
C MET A 168 -41.17 -16.70 -8.92
N ALA A 169 -40.75 -17.54 -7.97
CA ALA A 169 -41.29 -17.51 -6.60
C ALA A 169 -40.96 -16.17 -5.94
N LEU A 170 -39.74 -15.66 -6.15
CA LEU A 170 -39.34 -14.34 -5.66
C LEU A 170 -40.19 -13.22 -6.27
N GLN A 171 -40.42 -13.24 -7.58
CA GLN A 171 -41.30 -12.27 -8.25
C GLN A 171 -42.73 -12.30 -7.71
N GLN A 172 -43.30 -13.50 -7.51
CA GLN A 172 -44.63 -13.65 -6.94
C GLN A 172 -44.72 -13.06 -5.52
N ALA A 173 -43.69 -13.31 -4.69
CA ALA A 173 -43.61 -12.77 -3.33
C ALA A 173 -43.44 -11.24 -3.29
N MET A 174 -42.76 -10.66 -4.28
CA MET A 174 -42.63 -9.21 -4.42
C MET A 174 -43.95 -8.55 -4.85
N SER A 175 -44.73 -9.21 -5.72
CA SER A 175 -46.04 -8.72 -6.16
C SER A 175 -47.10 -8.81 -5.05
N ASN A 176 -46.98 -9.77 -4.12
CA ASN A 176 -47.92 -9.97 -3.01
C ASN A 176 -47.19 -10.06 -1.65
N PRO A 177 -46.61 -8.96 -1.13
CA PRO A 177 -45.69 -9.00 0.01
C PRO A 177 -46.31 -9.49 1.32
N MET A 178 -47.63 -9.34 1.48
CA MET A 178 -48.38 -9.72 2.67
C MET A 178 -48.71 -11.21 2.74
N GLN A 179 -48.61 -11.93 1.62
CA GLN A 179 -48.87 -13.37 1.59
C GLN A 179 -47.55 -14.16 1.73
N PRO A 180 -47.57 -15.30 2.44
CA PRO A 180 -46.46 -16.23 2.38
C PRO A 180 -46.40 -16.85 0.98
N THR A 181 -45.20 -16.96 0.42
CA THR A 181 -44.94 -17.64 -0.86
C THR A 181 -44.00 -18.80 -0.59
N GLN A 182 -44.36 -19.98 -1.08
CA GLN A 182 -43.55 -21.18 -0.87
C GLN A 182 -42.16 -21.01 -1.50
N GLY A 183 -41.11 -21.39 -0.76
CA GLY A 183 -39.73 -21.28 -1.23
C GLY A 183 -39.14 -19.86 -1.15
N VAL A 184 -39.80 -18.93 -0.46
CA VAL A 184 -39.27 -17.58 -0.20
C VAL A 184 -39.10 -17.36 1.29
N SER A 185 -37.87 -17.08 1.73
CA SER A 185 -37.57 -16.66 3.10
C SER A 185 -37.49 -15.13 3.19
N LYS A 186 -37.97 -14.58 4.31
CA LYS A 186 -37.98 -13.14 4.61
C LYS A 186 -37.15 -12.89 5.86
N GLU A 187 -36.24 -11.93 5.81
CA GLU A 187 -35.39 -11.55 6.94
C GLU A 187 -35.39 -10.03 7.10
N ASN A 188 -35.72 -9.53 8.30
CA ASN A 188 -35.56 -8.11 8.60
C ASN A 188 -34.08 -7.82 8.84
N ILE A 189 -33.55 -6.83 8.13
CA ILE A 189 -32.15 -6.45 8.21
C ILE A 189 -32.08 -4.97 8.57
N LEU A 190 -31.33 -4.66 9.62
CA LEU A 190 -30.82 -3.31 9.87
C LEU A 190 -29.37 -3.31 9.40
N ALA A 191 -29.08 -2.56 8.33
CA ALA A 191 -27.76 -2.56 7.71
C ALA A 191 -27.19 -1.14 7.63
N SER A 192 -25.87 -1.03 7.76
CA SER A 192 -25.16 0.24 7.64
C SER A 192 -24.55 0.38 6.24
N SER A 193 -24.58 1.59 5.66
CA SER A 193 -24.08 1.82 4.30
C SER A 193 -22.60 1.47 4.09
N ASN A 194 -21.80 1.46 5.16
CA ASN A 194 -20.38 1.07 5.16
C ASN A 194 -20.15 -0.45 5.21
N GLU A 195 -21.17 -1.26 5.48
CA GLU A 195 -21.09 -2.74 5.52
C GLU A 195 -21.54 -3.38 4.20
N MET A 196 -22.04 -2.57 3.26
CA MET A 196 -22.55 -3.02 1.97
C MET A 196 -21.49 -2.91 0.86
N SER A 197 -21.60 -3.76 -0.16
CA SER A 197 -20.82 -3.56 -1.38
C SER A 197 -21.29 -2.31 -2.13
N PRO A 198 -20.42 -1.60 -2.87
CA PRO A 198 -20.81 -0.40 -3.62
C PRO A 198 -21.95 -0.64 -4.62
N ALA A 199 -22.02 -1.83 -5.22
CA ALA A 199 -23.09 -2.21 -6.14
C ALA A 199 -24.44 -2.35 -5.43
N LEU A 200 -24.47 -2.99 -4.26
CA LEU A 200 -25.68 -3.13 -3.47
C LEU A 200 -26.16 -1.79 -2.90
N LEU A 201 -25.22 -0.97 -2.41
CA LEU A 201 -25.54 0.36 -1.91
C LEU A 201 -26.19 1.23 -2.99
N ASN A 202 -25.60 1.28 -4.20
CA ASN A 202 -26.19 1.99 -5.34
C ASN A 202 -27.57 1.44 -5.73
N LEU A 203 -27.78 0.12 -5.69
CA LEU A 203 -29.08 -0.48 -6.00
C LEU A 203 -30.17 -0.01 -5.01
N ILE A 204 -29.86 -0.02 -3.71
CA ILE A 204 -30.77 0.43 -2.66
C ILE A 204 -31.00 1.94 -2.77
N ASP A 205 -29.95 2.73 -3.01
CA ASP A 205 -30.05 4.19 -3.16
C ASP A 205 -30.96 4.61 -4.32
N ASN A 206 -30.90 3.89 -5.44
CA ASN A 206 -31.77 4.13 -6.59
C ASN A 206 -33.16 3.49 -6.47
N THR A 207 -33.46 2.78 -5.37
CA THR A 207 -34.76 2.15 -5.13
C THR A 207 -35.58 3.01 -4.16
N SER A 208 -36.78 3.46 -4.53
CA SER A 208 -37.62 4.27 -3.64
C SER A 208 -37.96 3.57 -2.31
N ILE A 209 -38.21 4.35 -1.25
CA ILE A 209 -38.72 3.80 0.01
C ILE A 209 -40.09 3.16 -0.24
N ASN A 210 -40.38 2.07 0.47
CA ASN A 210 -41.56 1.22 0.35
C ASN A 210 -41.67 0.46 -0.99
N THR A 211 -40.58 0.32 -1.74
CA THR A 211 -40.53 -0.51 -2.95
C THR A 211 -39.42 -1.56 -2.89
N PHE A 212 -39.46 -2.50 -3.83
CA PHE A 212 -38.44 -3.53 -3.97
C PHE A 212 -37.32 -3.09 -4.91
N THR A 213 -36.10 -3.52 -4.58
CA THR A 213 -34.99 -3.53 -5.54
C THR A 213 -35.30 -4.50 -6.68
N LYS A 214 -34.59 -4.35 -7.80
CA LYS A 214 -34.57 -5.41 -8.81
C LYS A 214 -33.97 -6.69 -8.20
N PRO A 215 -34.51 -7.89 -8.53
CA PRO A 215 -33.92 -9.15 -8.10
C PRO A 215 -32.48 -9.28 -8.61
N VAL A 216 -31.59 -9.76 -7.74
CA VAL A 216 -30.20 -10.05 -8.06
C VAL A 216 -29.92 -11.53 -7.86
N LYS A 217 -29.14 -12.11 -8.78
CA LYS A 217 -28.62 -13.47 -8.62
C LYS A 217 -27.39 -13.42 -7.73
N THR A 218 -27.37 -14.27 -6.71
CA THR A 218 -26.29 -14.42 -5.73
C THR A 218 -25.79 -15.87 -5.72
N ALA A 219 -24.72 -16.16 -4.97
CA ALA A 219 -24.24 -17.53 -4.77
C ALA A 219 -25.26 -18.42 -4.04
N GLN A 220 -26.21 -17.83 -3.31
CA GLN A 220 -27.24 -18.52 -2.52
C GLN A 220 -28.63 -18.46 -3.18
N GLY A 221 -28.69 -18.30 -4.51
CA GLY A 221 -29.94 -18.15 -5.25
C GLY A 221 -30.27 -16.69 -5.56
N PHE A 222 -31.55 -16.35 -5.64
CA PHE A 222 -32.06 -15.01 -5.98
C PHE A 222 -32.42 -14.22 -4.73
N MET A 223 -32.11 -12.93 -4.74
CA MET A 223 -32.39 -12.03 -3.63
C MET A 223 -33.00 -10.71 -4.12
N ALA A 224 -33.96 -10.17 -3.38
CA ALA A 224 -34.47 -8.81 -3.54
C ALA A 224 -34.64 -8.17 -2.16
N TYR A 225 -34.52 -6.85 -2.08
CA TYR A 225 -34.67 -6.11 -0.82
C TYR A 225 -35.89 -5.20 -0.91
N TYR A 226 -36.76 -5.29 0.08
CA TYR A 226 -37.79 -4.29 0.32
C TYR A 226 -37.21 -3.16 1.18
N VAL A 227 -37.24 -1.93 0.68
CA VAL A 227 -36.64 -0.78 1.36
C VAL A 227 -37.66 -0.15 2.30
N LYS A 228 -37.59 -0.43 3.62
CA LYS A 228 -38.52 0.17 4.61
C LYS A 228 -38.14 1.60 4.96
N SER A 229 -36.84 1.85 5.14
CA SER A 229 -36.33 3.19 5.36
C SER A 229 -34.88 3.30 4.91
N LYS A 230 -34.53 4.49 4.42
CA LYS A 230 -33.15 4.93 4.26
C LYS A 230 -32.97 5.99 5.33
N GLY A 231 -32.56 5.57 6.53
CA GLY A 231 -32.45 6.47 7.67
C GLY A 231 -31.65 7.72 7.29
N SER A 232 -31.97 8.85 7.93
CA SER A 232 -31.01 9.95 8.02
C SER A 232 -29.78 9.37 8.70
N GLY A 233 -28.62 9.42 8.06
CA GLY A 233 -27.40 8.87 8.65
C GLY A 233 -27.18 9.44 10.04
N GLN A 234 -26.56 8.67 10.94
CA GLN A 234 -25.87 9.36 12.01
C GLN A 234 -24.82 10.24 11.30
N THR A 235 -24.99 11.54 11.47
CA THR A 235 -24.11 12.55 10.88
C THR A 235 -23.18 13.05 11.97
N GLY A 236 -22.06 13.64 11.58
CA GLY A 236 -21.09 14.16 12.52
C GLY A 236 -20.06 13.12 12.97
N PHE A 237 -19.15 13.59 13.82
CA PHE A 237 -17.95 12.89 14.22
C PHE A 237 -18.21 11.51 14.83
N ALA A 238 -19.21 11.36 15.70
CA ALA A 238 -19.50 10.11 16.40
C ALA A 238 -19.76 8.92 15.45
N ALA A 239 -20.44 9.17 14.33
CA ALA A 239 -20.82 8.14 13.36
C ALA A 239 -19.62 7.56 12.58
N VAL A 240 -18.58 8.38 12.42
CA VAL A 240 -17.40 8.07 11.60
C VAL A 240 -16.11 8.01 12.41
N LYS A 241 -16.17 8.12 13.74
CA LYS A 241 -15.00 8.21 14.63
C LYS A 241 -13.92 7.17 14.33
N ASN A 242 -14.30 5.92 14.09
CA ASN A 242 -13.34 4.86 13.75
C ASN A 242 -12.67 5.06 12.38
N ALA A 243 -13.41 5.53 11.38
CA ALA A 243 -12.86 5.84 10.06
C ALA A 243 -11.95 7.08 10.11
N VAL A 244 -12.35 8.09 10.90
CA VAL A 244 -11.55 9.29 11.19
C VAL A 244 -10.25 8.89 11.87
N ALA A 245 -10.30 8.07 12.92
CA ALA A 245 -9.12 7.57 13.62
C ALA A 245 -8.19 6.76 12.70
N ALA A 246 -8.73 5.84 11.90
CA ALA A 246 -7.94 5.03 10.97
C ALA A 246 -7.20 5.90 9.93
N ARG A 247 -7.90 6.90 9.37
CA ARG A 247 -7.31 7.83 8.40
C ARG A 247 -6.27 8.74 9.04
N TRP A 248 -6.57 9.30 10.21
CA TRP A 248 -5.63 10.11 10.98
C TRP A 248 -4.34 9.32 11.25
N VAL A 249 -4.44 8.07 11.73
CA VAL A 249 -3.28 7.21 11.98
C VAL A 249 -2.49 7.00 10.68
N GLN A 250 -3.17 6.71 9.56
CA GLN A 250 -2.48 6.52 8.28
C GLN A 250 -1.68 7.75 7.85
N GLU A 251 -2.24 8.95 7.99
CA GLU A 251 -1.57 10.19 7.64
C GLU A 251 -0.40 10.50 8.59
N GLN A 252 -0.59 10.29 9.90
CA GLN A 252 0.49 10.44 10.89
C GLN A 252 1.65 9.48 10.62
N ARG A 253 1.37 8.24 10.20
CA ARG A 253 2.43 7.28 9.82
C ARG A 253 3.27 7.78 8.64
N ILE A 254 2.64 8.40 7.65
CA ILE A 254 3.33 8.97 6.49
C ILE A 254 4.16 10.17 6.92
N GLN A 255 3.56 11.07 7.70
CA GLN A 255 4.22 12.27 8.21
C GLN A 255 5.42 11.92 9.08
N ALA A 256 5.26 11.04 10.08
CA ALA A 256 6.34 10.61 10.95
C ALA A 256 7.52 10.01 10.17
N GLY A 257 7.26 9.22 9.12
CA GLY A 257 8.31 8.71 8.24
C GLY A 257 9.06 9.80 7.46
N GLN A 258 8.34 10.83 6.98
CA GLN A 258 8.95 11.97 6.30
C GLN A 258 9.78 12.83 7.26
N ASP A 259 9.22 13.16 8.42
CA ASP A 259 9.88 13.96 9.45
C ASP A 259 11.14 13.28 9.96
N PHE A 260 11.06 11.95 10.17
CA PHE A 260 12.22 11.15 10.54
C PHE A 260 13.32 11.23 9.48
N LEU A 261 12.99 11.07 8.20
CA LEU A 261 13.96 11.16 7.12
C LEU A 261 14.57 12.57 7.00
N ASN A 262 13.76 13.61 7.14
CA ASN A 262 14.23 15.00 7.11
C ASN A 262 15.22 15.26 8.25
N LYS A 263 14.91 14.74 9.45
CA LYS A 263 15.80 14.81 10.62
C LYS A 263 17.09 14.03 10.40
N LEU A 264 17.03 12.83 9.80
CA LEU A 264 18.23 12.09 9.42
C LEU A 264 19.10 12.90 8.47
N LYS A 265 18.52 13.44 7.40
CA LYS A 265 19.24 14.21 6.39
C LYS A 265 19.88 15.47 6.97
N SER A 266 19.17 16.21 7.82
CA SER A 266 19.69 17.44 8.44
C SER A 266 20.87 17.19 9.38
N ASN A 267 20.95 16.01 9.99
CA ASN A 267 22.00 15.66 10.95
C ASN A 267 23.13 14.82 10.33
N ALA A 268 22.97 14.40 9.07
CA ALA A 268 23.90 13.50 8.43
C ALA A 268 25.14 14.22 7.90
N LYS A 269 26.29 13.54 8.01
CA LYS A 269 27.52 13.92 7.34
C LYS A 269 27.49 13.42 5.89
N ILE A 270 27.13 14.32 4.98
CA ILE A 270 27.12 14.06 3.53
C ILE A 270 28.25 14.86 2.89
N ARG A 271 29.19 14.18 2.24
CA ARG A 271 30.30 14.80 1.51
C ARG A 271 30.20 14.49 0.03
N VAL A 272 29.99 15.53 -0.76
CA VAL A 272 30.05 15.43 -2.22
C VAL A 272 31.52 15.50 -2.65
N ILE A 273 31.97 14.48 -3.38
CA ILE A 273 33.35 14.39 -3.88
C ILE A 273 33.37 14.81 -5.35
N ARG A 274 32.48 14.24 -6.16
CA ARG A 274 32.32 14.56 -7.58
C ARG A 274 30.91 14.20 -8.04
N LEU A 275 30.23 15.13 -8.70
CA LEU A 275 28.92 14.88 -9.30
C LEU A 275 28.97 15.14 -10.79
#